data_AF-A0A8I1SBM0-F1
#
_entry.id   AF-A0A8I1SBM0-F1
#
_cell.length_a   1.000
_cell.length_b   1.000
_cell.length_c   1.000
_cell.angle_alpha   90.00
_cell.angle_beta   90.00
_cell.angle_gamma   90.00
#
_symmetry.space_group_name_H-M   'P 1'
#
loop_
_entity.id
_entity.type
_entity.pdbx_description
1 polymer ?
#
loop_
_entity_poly.entity_id
_entity_poly.type
_entity_poly.pdbx_seq_one_letter_code
_entity_poly.pdbx_strand_id
1 'polypeptide(L)'
;MSADVGADVSPDGSAEPAFRWTSIAAVSAGAGTSLGGAARVLGSTARALLLDAAAAADTALRRPASAIPANRRSFTLPVRVLILSDENGRPLTTPDAVAPSLENADRALRTGASVRLRITGVDTIDEPAPAAALDPRSNRRLLLDDIRGHTAFLRRHLARRPALSVVGDPVTVVVVRTIAGRTTGCSLGMSADWVICQANLFDASSPRTYDETVLAHELGHALNLPHHHNRSNLMFPVSSPPDDVRGTALHPWQRAVLHVNRHLVPPS
;
A
#
# COMPACT_ATOMS: atom_id res chain seq x y z
N MET A 1 34.06 43.21 32.90
CA MET A 1 34.91 42.01 32.73
C MET A 1 33.94 40.85 32.60
N SER A 2 33.64 40.42 31.37
CA SER A 2 34.41 39.42 30.62
C SER A 2 34.36 38.07 31.33
N ALA A 3 34.05 36.94 30.72
CA ALA A 3 33.64 36.60 29.36
C ALA A 3 33.05 35.17 29.44
N ASP A 4 32.17 34.81 28.51
CA ASP A 4 32.42 33.73 27.54
C ASP A 4 31.91 32.35 27.98
N VAL A 5 30.89 31.85 27.30
CA VAL A 5 30.75 30.42 26.99
C VAL A 5 30.35 30.37 25.53
N GLY A 6 31.34 30.11 24.70
CA GLY A 6 31.24 30.03 23.27
C GLY A 6 30.33 28.90 22.80
N ALA A 7 29.76 29.15 21.63
CA ALA A 7 29.17 28.14 20.77
C ALA A 7 30.22 27.08 20.42
N ASP A 8 29.90 25.82 20.68
CA ASP A 8 30.60 24.70 20.06
C ASP A 8 29.75 24.21 18.89
N VAL A 9 30.13 24.68 17.71
CA VAL A 9 29.65 24.21 16.41
C VAL A 9 30.55 23.05 16.02
N SER A 10 30.05 21.82 16.15
CA SER A 10 30.67 20.66 15.49
C SER A 10 30.29 20.64 14.00
N PRO A 11 31.27 20.54 13.09
CA PRO A 11 31.07 20.64 11.65
C PRO A 11 31.00 19.25 11.00
N ASP A 12 29.95 18.47 11.25
CA ASP A 12 29.56 17.36 10.36
C ASP A 12 28.07 17.02 10.50
N GLY A 13 27.27 17.55 9.57
CA GLY A 13 25.83 17.34 9.48
C GLY A 13 25.44 15.92 9.01
N SER A 14 25.79 14.88 9.77
CA SER A 14 25.31 13.52 9.54
C SER A 14 24.74 12.91 10.81
N ALA A 15 23.52 13.32 11.16
CA ALA A 15 22.64 12.49 11.98
C ALA A 15 21.83 11.58 11.03
N GLU A 16 22.39 10.42 10.68
CA GLU A 16 21.56 9.32 10.18
C GLU A 16 20.58 8.91 11.28
N PRO A 17 19.25 8.96 11.06
CA PRO A 17 18.35 8.28 11.97
C PRO A 17 18.50 6.77 11.76
N ALA A 18 19.05 6.11 12.77
CA ALA A 18 19.09 4.66 12.88
C ALA A 18 17.68 4.09 12.65
N PHE A 19 17.47 3.53 11.46
CA PHE A 19 16.22 2.96 10.99
C PHE A 19 15.95 1.67 11.77
N ARG A 20 15.12 1.74 12.81
CA ARG A 20 14.67 0.54 13.53
C ARG A 20 13.63 -0.18 12.68
N TRP A 21 14.05 -1.30 12.07
CA TRP A 21 13.15 -2.32 11.59
C TRP A 21 12.33 -2.83 12.79
N THR A 22 11.04 -2.50 12.84
CA THR A 22 10.15 -3.13 13.82
C THR A 22 9.98 -4.59 13.42
N SER A 23 10.73 -5.46 14.09
CA SER A 23 10.73 -6.90 13.92
C SER A 23 9.31 -7.47 14.01
N ILE A 24 8.96 -8.33 13.05
CA ILE A 24 7.78 -9.21 13.13
C ILE A 24 8.03 -10.17 14.30
N ALA A 25 7.47 -9.86 15.46
CA ALA A 25 7.53 -10.74 16.63
C ALA A 25 6.71 -12.01 16.38
N ALA A 26 7.31 -13.15 16.71
CA ALA A 26 6.78 -14.49 16.54
C ALA A 26 5.38 -14.65 17.16
N VAL A 27 4.45 -15.19 16.38
CA VAL A 27 3.12 -15.61 16.85
C VAL A 27 3.13 -17.12 17.04
N SER A 28 2.89 -17.58 18.26
CA SER A 28 2.70 -19.00 18.59
C SER A 28 1.38 -19.53 18.01
N ALA A 29 1.49 -20.59 17.20
CA ALA A 29 0.44 -21.15 16.36
C ALA A 29 -0.25 -22.38 17.01
N GLY A 30 -1.60 -22.46 16.91
CA GLY A 30 -2.40 -23.64 17.19
C GLY A 30 -2.45 -24.62 16.00
N ALA A 31 -2.39 -25.92 16.27
CA ALA A 31 -1.53 -26.87 15.57
C ALA A 31 -1.84 -27.31 14.11
N GLY A 32 -2.82 -26.74 13.38
CA GLY A 32 -3.14 -27.21 12.01
C GLY A 32 -3.21 -26.10 10.96
N THR A 33 -4.33 -25.39 10.94
CA THR A 33 -4.60 -24.30 9.99
C THR A 33 -3.69 -23.10 10.19
N SER A 34 -3.28 -22.82 11.43
CA SER A 34 -2.45 -21.66 11.74
C SER A 34 -0.96 -21.87 11.46
N LEU A 35 -0.45 -23.11 11.47
CA LEU A 35 0.91 -23.41 10.99
C LEU A 35 1.02 -23.20 9.48
N GLY A 36 0.05 -23.70 8.72
CA GLY A 36 -0.01 -23.47 7.27
C GLY A 36 -0.16 -21.99 6.90
N GLY A 37 -0.94 -21.23 7.68
CA GLY A 37 -1.07 -19.79 7.47
C GLY A 37 0.17 -18.99 7.85
N ALA A 38 0.82 -19.31 8.97
CA ALA A 38 2.06 -18.65 9.38
C ALA A 38 3.19 -18.91 8.37
N ALA A 39 3.36 -20.16 7.94
CA ALA A 39 4.33 -20.52 6.89
C ALA A 39 4.07 -19.76 5.59
N ARG A 40 2.79 -19.57 5.23
CA ARG A 40 2.39 -18.81 4.04
C ARG A 40 2.78 -17.34 4.13
N VAL A 41 2.48 -16.68 5.25
CA VAL A 41 2.81 -15.27 5.50
C VAL A 41 4.32 -15.04 5.53
N LEU A 42 5.06 -15.94 6.19
CA LEU A 42 6.53 -15.89 6.18
C LEU A 42 7.09 -16.08 4.77
N GLY A 43 6.56 -17.07 4.03
CA GLY A 43 6.93 -17.32 2.64
C GLY A 43 6.65 -16.15 1.72
N SER A 44 5.48 -15.50 1.84
CA SER A 44 5.14 -14.31 1.04
C SER A 44 6.06 -13.13 1.37
N THR A 45 6.35 -12.92 2.65
CA THR A 45 7.26 -11.84 3.10
C THR A 45 8.69 -12.07 2.63
N ALA A 46 9.22 -13.29 2.74
CA ALA A 46 10.56 -13.63 2.27
C ALA A 46 10.67 -13.46 0.74
N ARG A 47 9.66 -13.91 -0.01
CA ARG A 47 9.57 -13.69 -1.45
C ARG A 47 9.52 -12.20 -1.78
N ALA A 48 8.70 -11.43 -1.09
CA ALA A 48 8.58 -9.99 -1.26
C ALA A 48 9.95 -9.29 -1.13
N LEU A 49 10.70 -9.58 -0.06
CA LEU A 49 12.06 -9.06 0.16
C LEU A 49 13.02 -9.44 -0.96
N LEU A 50 12.99 -10.71 -1.40
CA LEU A 50 13.84 -11.18 -2.50
C LEU A 50 13.52 -10.47 -3.81
N LEU A 51 12.24 -10.28 -4.13
CA LEU A 51 11.81 -9.59 -5.34
C LEU A 51 12.13 -8.10 -5.30
N ASP A 52 11.98 -7.44 -4.16
CA ASP A 52 12.36 -6.04 -3.98
C ASP A 52 13.89 -5.87 -4.15
N ALA A 53 14.70 -6.81 -3.62
CA ALA A 53 16.15 -6.82 -3.84
C ALA A 53 16.52 -7.04 -5.31
N ALA A 54 15.82 -7.95 -6.01
CA ALA A 54 16.02 -8.18 -7.44
C ALA A 54 15.63 -6.97 -8.29
N ALA A 55 14.51 -6.30 -7.97
CA ALA A 55 14.07 -5.08 -8.63
C ALA A 55 15.04 -3.91 -8.38
N ALA A 56 15.61 -3.81 -7.17
CA ALA A 56 16.68 -2.87 -6.86
C ALA A 56 17.93 -3.13 -7.72
N ALA A 57 18.35 -4.39 -7.85
CA ALA A 57 19.51 -4.78 -8.66
C ALA A 57 19.26 -4.50 -10.16
N ASP A 58 18.09 -4.85 -10.70
CA ASP A 58 17.70 -4.54 -12.08
C ASP A 58 17.70 -3.03 -12.33
N THR A 59 17.15 -2.23 -11.41
CA THR A 59 17.18 -0.76 -11.49
C THR A 59 18.61 -0.21 -11.46
N ALA A 60 19.49 -0.79 -10.64
CA ALA A 60 20.89 -0.38 -10.58
C ALA A 60 21.67 -0.74 -11.86
N LEU A 61 21.42 -1.93 -12.44
CA LEU A 61 21.99 -2.37 -13.71
C LEU A 61 21.47 -1.55 -14.90
N ARG A 62 20.21 -1.12 -14.84
CA ARG A 62 19.57 -0.25 -15.84
C ARG A 62 19.96 1.22 -15.71
N ARG A 63 20.87 1.59 -14.80
CA ARG A 63 21.51 2.92 -14.85
C ARG A 63 22.02 3.13 -16.27
N PRO A 64 21.45 4.06 -17.02
CA PRO A 64 22.00 4.40 -18.32
C PRO A 64 23.23 5.27 -18.08
N ALA A 65 24.33 4.92 -18.72
CA ALA A 65 25.14 5.95 -19.34
C ALA A 65 24.20 6.83 -20.19
N SER A 66 23.83 7.99 -19.67
CA SER A 66 23.27 9.16 -20.38
C SER A 66 22.49 8.88 -21.69
N ALA A 67 21.18 8.57 -21.65
CA ALA A 67 20.38 8.53 -22.90
C ALA A 67 18.87 8.79 -22.82
N ILE A 68 18.21 8.88 -21.64
CA ILE A 68 16.78 9.26 -21.59
C ILE A 68 16.64 10.45 -20.64
N PRO A 69 16.10 11.59 -21.09
CA PRO A 69 15.86 12.73 -20.23
C PRO A 69 14.95 12.34 -19.06
N ALA A 70 15.26 12.82 -17.86
CA ALA A 70 14.55 12.46 -16.62
C ALA A 70 13.03 12.72 -16.67
N ASN A 71 12.57 13.60 -17.55
CA ASN A 71 11.16 13.94 -17.75
C ASN A 71 10.33 12.88 -18.51
N ARG A 72 10.95 11.83 -19.05
CA ARG A 72 10.27 10.74 -19.79
C ARG A 72 10.31 9.37 -19.11
N ARG A 73 10.96 9.25 -17.95
CA ARG A 73 11.05 8.00 -17.20
C ARG A 73 9.94 7.90 -16.16
N SER A 74 8.77 7.44 -16.57
CA SER A 74 7.71 7.07 -15.61
C SER A 74 7.73 5.56 -15.37
N PHE A 75 7.84 5.16 -14.11
CA PHE A 75 7.55 3.78 -13.70
C PHE A 75 6.05 3.55 -13.81
N THR A 76 5.63 2.30 -14.01
CA THR A 76 4.21 1.92 -14.06
C THR A 76 3.87 1.00 -12.90
N LEU A 77 2.81 1.34 -12.14
CA LEU A 77 2.21 0.51 -11.11
C LEU A 77 0.91 -0.10 -11.64
N PRO A 78 0.87 -1.43 -11.90
CA PRO A 78 -0.37 -2.09 -12.25
C PRO A 78 -1.28 -2.19 -11.02
N VAL A 79 -2.53 -1.75 -11.16
CA VAL A 79 -3.53 -1.77 -10.08
C VAL A 79 -4.79 -2.47 -10.56
N ARG A 80 -5.28 -3.42 -9.77
CA ARG A 80 -6.59 -4.04 -9.95
C ARG A 80 -7.51 -3.62 -8.81
N VAL A 81 -8.78 -3.39 -9.07
CA VAL A 81 -9.79 -3.16 -8.04
C VAL A 81 -10.78 -4.32 -8.05
N LEU A 82 -11.11 -4.81 -6.85
CA LEU A 82 -12.14 -5.81 -6.59
C LEU A 82 -13.21 -5.19 -5.67
N ILE A 83 -14.43 -5.06 -6.16
CA ILE A 83 -15.57 -4.58 -5.39
C ILE A 83 -16.34 -5.79 -4.87
N LEU A 84 -16.44 -5.95 -3.54
CA LEU A 84 -17.27 -7.01 -2.98
C LEU A 84 -18.76 -6.68 -3.13
N SER A 85 -19.59 -7.71 -3.14
CA SER A 85 -21.03 -7.59 -2.95
C SER A 85 -21.42 -7.98 -1.54
N ASP A 86 -22.45 -7.32 -1.00
CA ASP A 86 -23.02 -7.61 0.31
C ASP A 86 -23.69 -8.99 0.37
N GLU A 87 -24.25 -9.33 1.53
CA GLU A 87 -24.91 -10.61 1.75
C GLU A 87 -26.15 -10.84 0.86
N ASN A 88 -26.68 -9.78 0.24
CA ASN A 88 -27.79 -9.84 -0.71
C ASN A 88 -27.33 -9.83 -2.17
N GLY A 89 -26.03 -9.90 -2.43
CA GLY A 89 -25.44 -9.82 -3.76
C GLY A 89 -25.47 -8.40 -4.36
N ARG A 90 -25.64 -7.36 -3.53
CA ARG A 90 -25.56 -5.97 -3.99
C ARG A 90 -24.12 -5.47 -3.94
N PRO A 91 -23.56 -4.92 -5.02
CA PRO A 91 -22.23 -4.34 -5.01
C PRO A 91 -22.13 -3.23 -3.96
N LEU A 92 -21.03 -3.20 -3.22
CA LEU A 92 -20.82 -2.19 -2.17
C LEU A 92 -20.60 -0.77 -2.71
N THR A 93 -20.11 -0.66 -3.94
CA THR A 93 -19.93 0.60 -4.67
C THR A 93 -19.95 0.32 -6.17
N THR A 94 -19.83 1.36 -6.99
CA THR A 94 -19.72 1.24 -8.44
C THR A 94 -18.29 1.50 -8.90
N PRO A 95 -17.88 0.97 -10.07
CA PRO A 95 -16.59 1.33 -10.69
C PRO A 95 -16.41 2.85 -10.85
N ASP A 96 -17.47 3.56 -11.23
CA ASP A 96 -17.45 5.02 -11.43
C ASP A 96 -17.18 5.78 -10.12
N ALA A 97 -17.73 5.31 -9.00
CA ALA A 97 -17.49 5.94 -7.70
C ALA A 97 -16.02 5.78 -7.23
N VAL A 98 -15.33 4.73 -7.67
CA VAL A 98 -13.91 4.49 -7.34
C VAL A 98 -12.97 5.35 -8.21
N ALA A 99 -13.42 5.78 -9.40
CA ALA A 99 -12.58 6.47 -10.38
C ALA A 99 -11.88 7.74 -9.83
N PRO A 100 -12.55 8.66 -9.10
CA PRO A 100 -11.88 9.84 -8.55
C PRO A 100 -10.70 9.50 -7.63
N SER A 101 -10.84 8.47 -6.80
CA SER A 101 -9.75 8.00 -5.94
C SER A 101 -8.58 7.39 -6.72
N LEU A 102 -8.86 6.69 -7.83
CA LEU A 102 -7.82 6.16 -8.73
C LEU A 102 -7.07 7.29 -9.45
N GLU A 103 -7.80 8.29 -9.95
CA GLU A 103 -7.22 9.48 -10.57
C GLU A 103 -6.37 10.28 -9.59
N ASN A 104 -6.84 10.43 -8.35
CA ASN A 104 -6.10 11.07 -7.29
C ASN A 104 -4.82 10.30 -6.94
N ALA A 105 -4.90 8.97 -6.84
CA ALA A 105 -3.73 8.13 -6.60
C ALA A 105 -2.69 8.21 -7.74
N ASP A 106 -3.15 8.20 -9.00
CA ASP A 106 -2.28 8.42 -10.15
C ASP A 106 -1.60 9.79 -10.08
N ARG A 107 -2.38 10.85 -9.83
CA ARG A 107 -1.85 12.21 -9.69
C ARG A 107 -0.80 12.32 -8.57
N ALA A 108 -1.08 11.76 -7.39
CA ALA A 108 -0.19 11.82 -6.23
C ALA A 108 1.13 11.09 -6.50
N LEU A 109 1.08 9.84 -6.99
CA LEU A 109 2.28 9.05 -7.26
C LEU A 109 3.05 9.54 -8.49
N ARG A 110 2.37 10.06 -9.50
CA ARG A 110 3.01 10.64 -10.69
C ARG A 110 3.77 11.91 -10.34
N THR A 111 3.17 12.78 -9.52
CA THR A 111 3.78 14.04 -9.09
C THR A 111 4.89 13.79 -8.06
N GLY A 112 4.63 12.94 -7.07
CA GLY A 112 5.56 12.69 -5.97
C GLY A 112 6.73 11.79 -6.36
N ALA A 113 6.54 10.87 -7.30
CA ALA A 113 7.51 9.81 -7.59
C ALA A 113 7.65 9.43 -9.07
N SER A 114 7.06 10.14 -10.03
CA SER A 114 7.09 9.73 -11.45
C SER A 114 6.57 8.30 -11.67
N VAL A 115 5.59 7.86 -10.88
CA VAL A 115 4.93 6.56 -11.01
C VAL A 115 3.53 6.78 -11.58
N ARG A 116 3.20 6.10 -12.69
CA ARG A 116 1.86 6.11 -13.29
C ARG A 116 1.10 4.85 -12.88
N LEU A 117 -0.18 5.00 -12.56
CA LEU A 117 -1.06 3.86 -12.39
C LEU A 117 -1.49 3.33 -13.76
N ARG A 118 -1.49 2.01 -13.88
CA ARG A 118 -2.11 1.30 -14.99
C ARG A 118 -3.21 0.42 -14.43
N ILE A 119 -4.46 0.81 -14.64
CA ILE A 119 -5.60 0.04 -14.16
C ILE A 119 -5.73 -1.22 -15.03
N THR A 120 -5.55 -2.38 -14.42
CA THR A 120 -5.64 -3.68 -15.10
C THR A 120 -7.06 -4.24 -15.10
N GLY A 121 -7.94 -3.72 -14.24
CA GLY A 121 -9.35 -4.09 -14.16
C GLY A 121 -10.00 -3.52 -12.91
N VAL A 122 -11.31 -3.25 -13.01
CA VAL A 122 -12.19 -2.91 -11.89
C VAL A 122 -13.34 -3.90 -11.95
N ASP A 123 -13.25 -4.95 -11.13
CA ASP A 123 -14.19 -6.07 -11.18
C ASP A 123 -15.09 -6.03 -9.95
N THR A 124 -16.38 -6.29 -10.16
CA THR A 124 -17.32 -6.57 -9.07
C THR A 124 -17.42 -8.08 -8.88
N ILE A 125 -17.38 -8.53 -7.63
CA ILE A 125 -17.61 -9.93 -7.28
C ILE A 125 -19.09 -10.09 -6.99
N ASP A 126 -19.80 -10.75 -7.90
CA ASP A 126 -21.26 -10.98 -7.78
C ASP A 126 -21.60 -12.02 -6.71
N GLU A 127 -20.64 -12.86 -6.32
CA GLU A 127 -20.80 -13.80 -5.19
C GLU A 127 -20.98 -13.01 -3.88
N PRO A 128 -22.07 -13.22 -3.12
CA PRO A 128 -22.27 -12.58 -1.83
C PRO A 128 -21.11 -12.86 -0.88
N ALA A 129 -20.46 -11.81 -0.40
CA ALA A 129 -19.31 -11.98 0.47
C ALA A 129 -19.76 -12.31 1.91
N PRO A 130 -19.07 -13.22 2.61
CA PRO A 130 -19.35 -13.46 4.03
C PRO A 130 -19.00 -12.23 4.85
N ALA A 131 -19.70 -12.02 5.97
CA ALA A 131 -19.49 -10.87 6.86
C ALA A 131 -18.02 -10.68 7.28
N ALA A 132 -17.26 -11.77 7.45
CA ALA A 132 -15.83 -11.70 7.78
C ALA A 132 -14.96 -11.07 6.66
N ALA A 133 -15.38 -11.16 5.40
CA ALA A 133 -14.72 -10.51 4.27
C ALA A 133 -15.24 -9.08 4.03
N LEU A 134 -16.51 -8.82 4.36
CA LEU A 134 -17.12 -7.49 4.31
C LEU A 134 -16.63 -6.57 5.43
N ASP A 135 -16.39 -7.12 6.61
CA ASP A 135 -16.04 -6.39 7.83
C ASP A 135 -14.71 -6.88 8.46
N PRO A 136 -13.59 -6.85 7.70
CA PRO A 136 -12.30 -7.31 8.20
C PRO A 136 -11.84 -6.49 9.40
N ARG A 137 -11.09 -7.14 10.30
CA ARG A 137 -10.39 -6.45 11.40
C ARG A 137 -9.21 -5.66 10.85
N SER A 138 -8.78 -4.61 11.52
CA SER A 138 -7.61 -3.82 11.10
C SER A 138 -6.26 -4.35 11.58
N ASN A 139 -5.19 -3.92 10.91
CA ASN A 139 -3.79 -4.03 11.35
C ASN A 139 -3.36 -5.46 11.71
N ARG A 140 -2.71 -5.64 12.87
CA ARG A 140 -2.26 -6.94 13.38
C ARG A 140 -3.38 -7.98 13.46
N ARG A 141 -4.63 -7.55 13.63
CA ARG A 141 -5.77 -8.48 13.66
C ARG A 141 -6.09 -9.01 12.27
N LEU A 142 -5.96 -8.20 11.21
CA LEU A 142 -6.04 -8.66 9.83
C LEU A 142 -4.98 -9.71 9.52
N LEU A 143 -3.74 -9.47 9.97
CA LEU A 143 -2.63 -10.42 9.79
C LEU A 143 -2.94 -11.75 10.47
N LEU A 144 -3.43 -11.69 11.70
CA LEU A 144 -3.86 -12.87 12.44
C LEU A 144 -5.04 -13.59 11.76
N ASP A 145 -5.96 -12.85 11.15
CA ASP A 145 -7.07 -13.40 10.39
C ASP A 145 -6.58 -14.09 9.11
N ASP A 146 -5.56 -13.56 8.41
CA ASP A 146 -4.91 -14.24 7.26
C ASP A 146 -4.18 -15.52 7.67
N ILE A 147 -3.45 -15.48 8.79
CA ILE A 147 -2.79 -16.65 9.39
C ILE A 147 -3.82 -17.73 9.76
N ARG A 148 -4.98 -17.33 10.27
CA ARG A 148 -6.07 -18.27 10.61
C ARG A 148 -6.91 -18.70 9.42
N GLY A 149 -6.69 -18.12 8.24
CA GLY A 149 -7.43 -18.43 7.01
C GLY A 149 -8.80 -17.75 6.91
N HIS A 150 -9.12 -16.80 7.79
CA HIS A 150 -10.36 -16.03 7.72
C HIS A 150 -10.44 -15.12 6.48
N THR A 151 -9.33 -14.90 5.78
CA THR A 151 -9.25 -14.19 4.49
C THR A 151 -9.46 -15.11 3.28
N ALA A 152 -9.82 -16.39 3.47
CA ALA A 152 -9.89 -17.39 2.39
C ALA A 152 -10.83 -16.98 1.24
N PHE A 153 -11.93 -16.30 1.54
CA PHE A 153 -12.84 -15.75 0.54
C PHE A 153 -12.10 -14.77 -0.38
N LEU A 154 -11.48 -13.72 0.19
CA LEU A 154 -10.70 -12.73 -0.57
C LEU A 154 -9.65 -13.41 -1.45
N ARG A 155 -8.89 -14.34 -0.86
CA ARG A 155 -7.79 -15.04 -1.54
C ARG A 155 -8.22 -15.86 -2.76
N ARG A 156 -9.48 -16.28 -2.85
CA ARG A 156 -10.02 -16.98 -4.02
C ARG A 156 -10.13 -16.06 -5.23
N HIS A 157 -10.44 -14.78 -5.01
CA HIS A 157 -10.68 -13.80 -6.07
C HIS A 157 -9.45 -12.95 -6.40
N LEU A 158 -8.46 -12.92 -5.49
CA LEU A 158 -7.15 -12.36 -5.79
C LEU A 158 -6.50 -13.11 -6.96
N ALA A 159 -5.89 -12.37 -7.87
CA ALA A 159 -5.24 -12.96 -9.04
C ALA A 159 -4.14 -13.93 -8.58
N ARG A 160 -4.16 -15.16 -9.11
CA ARG A 160 -3.07 -16.11 -8.90
C ARG A 160 -1.86 -15.64 -9.72
N ARG A 161 -0.77 -15.31 -9.03
CA ARG A 161 0.48 -14.92 -9.70
C ARG A 161 1.04 -16.08 -10.54
N PRO A 162 1.56 -15.82 -11.75
CA PRO A 162 2.44 -16.75 -12.43
C PRO A 162 3.66 -17.00 -11.55
N ALA A 163 4.08 -18.26 -11.37
CA ALA A 163 5.17 -18.64 -10.46
C ALA A 163 6.48 -17.87 -10.74
N LEU A 164 6.70 -17.50 -12.01
CA LEU A 164 7.90 -16.86 -12.56
C LEU A 164 7.84 -15.33 -12.68
N SER A 165 6.78 -14.67 -12.19
CA SER A 165 6.75 -13.20 -12.22
C SER A 165 7.71 -12.61 -11.19
N VAL A 166 8.64 -11.77 -11.66
CA VAL A 166 9.70 -11.16 -10.85
C VAL A 166 9.44 -9.66 -10.58
N VAL A 167 8.76 -8.96 -11.50
CA VAL A 167 8.46 -7.53 -11.42
C VAL A 167 7.12 -7.22 -12.07
N GLY A 168 6.41 -6.22 -11.57
CA GLY A 168 5.21 -5.67 -12.20
C GLY A 168 3.92 -6.41 -11.88
N ASP A 169 3.91 -7.21 -10.82
CA ASP A 169 2.68 -7.85 -10.36
C ASP A 169 1.72 -6.79 -9.82
N PRO A 170 0.40 -6.87 -10.12
CA PRO A 170 -0.54 -5.85 -9.72
C PRO A 170 -0.73 -5.82 -8.20
N VAL A 171 -0.91 -4.62 -7.67
CA VAL A 171 -1.49 -4.43 -6.33
C VAL A 171 -3.01 -4.50 -6.47
N THR A 172 -3.65 -5.38 -5.70
CA THR A 172 -5.12 -5.51 -5.73
C THR A 172 -5.75 -4.70 -4.61
N VAL A 173 -6.65 -3.77 -4.95
CA VAL A 173 -7.45 -3.00 -4.02
C VAL A 173 -8.77 -3.75 -3.81
N VAL A 174 -9.08 -4.13 -2.58
CA VAL A 174 -10.32 -4.79 -2.23
C VAL A 174 -11.23 -3.80 -1.52
N VAL A 175 -12.39 -3.52 -2.12
CA VAL A 175 -13.41 -2.65 -1.53
C VAL A 175 -14.33 -3.46 -0.63
N VAL A 176 -14.32 -3.15 0.66
CA VAL A 176 -15.09 -3.83 1.71
C VAL A 176 -16.11 -2.89 2.32
N ARG A 177 -17.05 -3.41 3.11
CA ARG A 177 -18.12 -2.61 3.71
C ARG A 177 -17.58 -1.71 4.81
N THR A 178 -16.93 -2.30 5.80
CA THR A 178 -16.31 -1.55 6.89
C THR A 178 -15.02 -2.23 7.37
N ILE A 179 -14.14 -1.50 8.05
CA ILE A 179 -12.96 -2.07 8.69
C ILE A 179 -13.13 -1.87 10.19
N ALA A 180 -13.15 -2.96 10.94
CA ALA A 180 -13.28 -2.90 12.38
C ALA A 180 -11.98 -2.34 13.00
N GLY A 181 -12.07 -1.20 13.70
CA GLY A 181 -10.96 -0.63 14.46
C GLY A 181 -10.66 0.86 14.26
N ARG A 182 -11.64 1.69 13.90
CA ARG A 182 -11.48 3.15 13.66
C ARG A 182 -10.42 3.49 12.59
N THR A 183 -10.29 2.65 11.58
CA THR A 183 -9.39 2.86 10.42
C THR A 183 -10.21 2.74 9.14
N THR A 184 -9.85 3.50 8.11
CA THR A 184 -10.61 3.52 6.86
C THR A 184 -9.96 2.77 5.70
N GLY A 185 -8.65 2.54 5.80
CA GLY A 185 -7.92 1.59 4.96
C GLY A 185 -7.08 0.65 5.82
N CYS A 186 -6.66 -0.46 5.22
CA CYS A 186 -5.70 -1.37 5.83
C CYS A 186 -4.89 -2.10 4.77
N SER A 187 -3.59 -2.12 4.97
CA SER A 187 -2.65 -2.92 4.20
C SER A 187 -1.93 -3.92 5.12
N LEU A 188 -1.68 -5.11 4.61
CA LEU A 188 -0.76 -6.06 5.26
C LEU A 188 0.72 -5.79 4.86
N GLY A 189 0.97 -4.67 4.17
CA GLY A 189 2.28 -4.25 3.71
C GLY A 189 2.93 -5.33 2.85
N MET A 190 4.22 -5.57 3.09
CA MET A 190 5.03 -6.56 2.36
C MET A 190 4.46 -7.98 2.32
N SER A 191 3.63 -8.35 3.30
CA SER A 191 3.14 -9.73 3.42
C SER A 191 1.98 -10.06 2.48
N ALA A 192 1.41 -9.06 1.81
CA ALA A 192 0.34 -9.22 0.83
C ALA A 192 0.48 -8.27 -0.36
N ASP A 193 0.04 -8.71 -1.52
CA ASP A 193 0.01 -7.89 -2.75
C ASP A 193 -1.36 -7.19 -2.93
N TRP A 194 -2.04 -6.93 -1.82
CA TRP A 194 -3.37 -6.34 -1.81
C TRP A 194 -3.59 -5.43 -0.60
N VAL A 195 -4.52 -4.50 -0.77
CA VAL A 195 -4.95 -3.52 0.23
C VAL A 195 -6.46 -3.54 0.36
N ILE A 196 -6.98 -3.06 1.49
CA ILE A 196 -8.41 -2.96 1.75
C ILE A 196 -8.80 -1.49 1.90
N CYS A 197 -9.89 -1.09 1.25
CA CYS A 197 -10.50 0.23 1.38
C CYS A 197 -12.00 0.09 1.70
N GLN A 198 -12.53 0.90 2.62
CA GLN A 198 -13.96 0.95 2.86
C GLN A 198 -14.73 1.58 1.68
N ALA A 199 -15.90 1.04 1.38
CA ALA A 199 -16.74 1.52 0.27
C ALA A 199 -17.19 2.99 0.42
N ASN A 200 -17.49 3.42 1.65
CA ASN A 200 -17.98 4.77 1.94
C ASN A 200 -16.93 5.89 1.71
N LEU A 201 -15.66 5.54 1.50
CA LEU A 201 -14.60 6.47 1.11
C LEU A 201 -14.76 6.96 -0.33
N PHE A 202 -15.50 6.22 -1.15
CA PHE A 202 -15.75 6.49 -2.56
C PHE A 202 -17.10 7.17 -2.80
N ASP A 203 -17.91 7.36 -1.76
CA ASP A 203 -19.24 7.95 -1.87
C ASP A 203 -19.17 9.48 -1.69
N ALA A 204 -19.13 10.22 -2.80
CA ALA A 204 -19.12 11.68 -2.81
C ALA A 204 -20.38 12.31 -2.19
N SER A 205 -21.49 11.56 -2.06
CA SER A 205 -22.70 12.03 -1.35
C SER A 205 -22.55 12.02 0.18
N SER A 206 -21.49 11.39 0.69
CA SER A 206 -21.16 11.25 2.11
C SER A 206 -19.89 12.05 2.48
N PRO A 207 -19.94 13.40 2.54
CA PRO A 207 -18.75 14.26 2.66
C PRO A 207 -17.94 14.07 3.95
N ARG A 208 -18.51 13.44 4.99
CA ARG A 208 -17.80 13.15 6.25
C ARG A 208 -16.96 11.88 6.19
N THR A 209 -17.14 11.05 5.15
CA THR A 209 -16.40 9.80 4.96
C THR A 209 -15.65 9.76 3.63
N TYR A 210 -16.11 10.51 2.62
CA TYR A 210 -15.47 10.62 1.33
C TYR A 210 -14.03 11.11 1.43
N ASP A 211 -13.07 10.29 0.96
CA ASP A 211 -11.66 10.64 0.98
C ASP A 211 -10.89 9.97 -0.16
N GLU A 212 -10.67 10.74 -1.22
CA GLU A 212 -9.91 10.30 -2.40
C GLU A 212 -8.44 9.94 -2.10
N THR A 213 -7.89 10.41 -0.97
CA THR A 213 -6.48 10.21 -0.63
C THR A 213 -6.20 8.86 0.02
N VAL A 214 -7.21 8.18 0.57
CA VAL A 214 -7.01 6.88 1.26
C VAL A 214 -6.41 5.86 0.30
N LEU A 215 -6.92 5.79 -0.93
CA LEU A 215 -6.44 4.80 -1.88
C LEU A 215 -4.95 4.96 -2.18
N ALA A 216 -4.51 6.20 -2.39
CA ALA A 216 -3.11 6.53 -2.61
C ALA A 216 -2.24 6.18 -1.38
N HIS A 217 -2.76 6.42 -0.17
CA HIS A 217 -2.10 6.08 1.09
C HIS A 217 -1.92 4.55 1.25
N GLU A 218 -2.97 3.78 1.00
CA GLU A 218 -2.92 2.32 1.09
C GLU A 218 -1.99 1.71 0.05
N LEU A 219 -2.01 2.23 -1.19
CA LEU A 219 -1.03 1.85 -2.22
C LEU A 219 0.40 2.17 -1.76
N GLY A 220 0.62 3.30 -1.08
CA GLY A 220 1.90 3.63 -0.45
C GLY A 220 2.36 2.53 0.53
N HIS A 221 1.48 2.02 1.38
CA HIS A 221 1.79 0.91 2.28
C HIS A 221 2.11 -0.40 1.54
N ALA A 222 1.37 -0.73 0.48
CA ALA A 222 1.67 -1.89 -0.36
C ALA A 222 3.04 -1.77 -1.04
N LEU A 223 3.50 -0.54 -1.27
CA LEU A 223 4.81 -0.22 -1.84
C LEU A 223 5.88 0.05 -0.77
N ASN A 224 5.68 -0.48 0.44
CA ASN A 224 6.62 -0.44 1.57
C ASN A 224 6.83 0.94 2.21
N LEU A 225 5.96 1.91 1.96
CA LEU A 225 6.07 3.20 2.65
C LEU A 225 5.45 3.12 4.06
N PRO A 226 6.19 3.49 5.11
CA PRO A 226 5.63 3.62 6.45
C PRO A 226 4.89 4.96 6.60
N HIS A 227 4.13 5.09 7.69
CA HIS A 227 3.55 6.37 8.07
C HIS A 227 4.61 7.48 8.21
N HIS A 228 4.19 8.70 7.93
CA HIS A 228 4.98 9.91 8.12
C HIS A 228 4.23 10.90 9.03
N HIS A 229 4.95 11.67 9.84
CA HIS A 229 4.34 12.57 10.82
C HIS A 229 3.86 13.91 10.21
N ASN A 230 4.44 14.32 9.08
CA ASN A 230 4.05 15.56 8.40
C ASN A 230 2.71 15.40 7.68
N ARG A 231 1.74 16.26 8.02
CA ARG A 231 0.39 16.28 7.47
C ARG A 231 0.31 16.48 5.96
N SER A 232 1.27 17.19 5.35
CA SER A 232 1.30 17.36 3.90
C SER A 232 1.78 16.11 3.15
N ASN A 233 2.31 15.12 3.86
CA ASN A 233 2.82 13.88 3.29
C ASN A 233 1.67 12.89 3.00
N LEU A 234 1.78 12.17 1.88
CA LEU A 234 0.85 11.11 1.49
C LEU A 234 0.67 10.06 2.59
N MET A 235 1.75 9.73 3.30
CA MET A 235 1.74 8.71 4.35
C MET A 235 1.35 9.26 5.73
N PHE A 236 0.72 10.43 5.80
CA PHE A 236 0.17 10.91 7.08
C PHE A 236 -0.99 9.99 7.54
N PRO A 237 -0.94 9.46 8.78
CA PRO A 237 -1.83 8.37 9.22
C PRO A 237 -3.28 8.80 9.47
N VAL A 238 -3.55 10.11 9.60
CA VAL A 238 -4.86 10.63 9.97
C VAL A 238 -5.44 11.41 8.80
N SER A 239 -6.71 11.16 8.48
CA SER A 239 -7.48 11.96 7.54
C SER A 239 -8.93 11.98 8.01
N SER A 240 -9.49 13.18 8.11
CA SER A 240 -10.83 13.42 8.65
C SER A 240 -11.58 14.39 7.72
N PRO A 241 -12.20 13.90 6.64
CA PRO A 241 -12.98 14.74 5.73
C PRO A 241 -14.15 15.45 6.42
N PRO A 242 -14.59 16.61 5.91
CA PRO A 242 -14.04 17.29 4.73
C PRO A 242 -12.85 18.21 5.06
N ASP A 243 -12.74 18.69 6.30
CA ASP A 243 -11.83 19.77 6.66
C ASP A 243 -10.39 19.32 6.83
N ASP A 244 -10.20 18.06 7.22
CA ASP A 244 -8.94 17.56 7.73
C ASP A 244 -8.35 16.42 6.88
N VAL A 245 -8.38 16.58 5.55
CA VAL A 245 -7.79 15.62 4.60
C VAL A 245 -6.25 15.69 4.60
N ARG A 246 -5.57 14.54 4.53
CA ARG A 246 -4.10 14.46 4.42
C ARG A 246 -3.59 15.02 3.07
N GLY A 247 -2.32 15.42 3.04
CA GLY A 247 -1.67 15.84 1.80
C GLY A 247 -1.24 14.68 0.90
N THR A 248 -0.63 15.02 -0.23
CA THR A 248 -0.20 14.05 -1.26
C THR A 248 1.31 14.09 -1.55
N ALA A 249 2.10 14.80 -0.74
CA ALA A 249 3.53 14.96 -0.98
C ALA A 249 4.31 13.68 -0.65
N LEU A 250 5.44 13.45 -1.33
CA LEU A 250 6.39 12.38 -1.03
C LEU A 250 7.80 12.96 -0.88
N HIS A 251 8.53 12.49 0.14
CA HIS A 251 9.93 12.81 0.33
C HIS A 251 10.82 12.07 -0.70
N PRO A 252 12.03 12.59 -1.00
CA PRO A 252 12.96 11.94 -1.92
C PRO A 252 13.28 10.49 -1.57
N TRP A 253 13.41 10.16 -0.28
CA TRP A 253 13.66 8.79 0.14
C TRP A 253 12.45 7.87 -0.08
N GLN A 254 11.22 8.37 0.09
CA GLN A 254 10.00 7.60 -0.21
C GLN A 254 9.96 7.28 -1.70
N ARG A 255 10.30 8.24 -2.56
CA ARG A 255 10.45 8.00 -4.01
C ARG A 255 11.49 6.91 -4.31
N ALA A 256 12.65 6.94 -3.65
CA ALA A 256 13.68 5.93 -3.84
C ALA A 256 13.19 4.52 -3.45
N VAL A 257 12.45 4.40 -2.34
CA VAL A 257 11.81 3.13 -1.92
C VAL A 257 10.82 2.64 -2.97
N LEU A 258 9.99 3.53 -3.52
CA LEU A 258 9.03 3.17 -4.56
C LEU A 258 9.74 2.61 -5.81
N HIS A 259 10.78 3.28 -6.30
CA HIS A 259 11.47 2.91 -7.56
C HIS A 259 12.16 1.55 -7.55
N VAL A 260 12.40 0.98 -6.37
CA VAL A 260 13.00 -0.36 -6.22
C VAL A 260 11.97 -1.42 -5.80
N ASN A 261 10.69 -1.07 -5.75
CA ASN A 261 9.64 -1.98 -5.33
C ASN A 261 9.27 -2.96 -6.46
N ARG A 262 9.09 -4.25 -6.13
CA ARG A 262 8.73 -5.31 -7.09
C ARG A 262 7.48 -5.06 -7.93
N HIS A 263 6.56 -4.22 -7.46
CA HIS A 263 5.31 -3.93 -8.16
C HIS A 263 5.48 -2.93 -9.30
N LEU A 264 6.59 -2.18 -9.33
CA LEU A 264 6.82 -1.17 -10.36
C LEU A 264 7.51 -1.75 -11.59
N VAL A 265 6.91 -1.51 -12.75
CA VAL A 265 7.53 -1.78 -14.05
C VAL A 265 8.38 -0.56 -14.43
N PRO A 266 9.69 -0.71 -14.67
CA PRO A 266 10.54 0.39 -15.13
C PRO A 266 10.11 0.89 -16.51
N PRO A 267 10.40 2.16 -16.85
CA PRO A 267 10.17 2.67 -18.20
C PRO A 267 10.95 1.84 -19.22
N SER A 268 10.33 1.60 -20.38
CA SER A 268 10.96 0.99 -21.55
C SER A 268 11.62 2.03 -22.45
#